data_AF-A0A7C9AC18-F1
#
_entry.id   AF-A0A7C9AC18-F1
#
_cell.length_a   1.000
_cell.length_b   1.000
_cell.length_c   1.000
_cell.angle_alpha   90.00
_cell.angle_beta   90.00
_cell.angle_gamma   90.00
#
_symmetry.space_group_name_H-M   'P 1'
#
loop_
_entity.id
_entity.type
_entity.pdbx_description
1 polymer ?
#
loop_
_entity_poly.entity_id
_entity_poly.type
_entity_poly.pdbx_seq_one_letter_code
_entity_poly.pdbx_strand_id
1 'polypeptide(L)'
;MAIEGFIVPAEEQVAVKKKTLVCSTWVLFSRDGEKNLLDLDKYSILRRLRIHARDLRILDPLLSYPSTILGRERAIIVNLEHIKAIITAEEVLLRDPLDENVIPVVEELQRRLALPCAPFEGQGDEDEQGGAQNDPQFVEEHEFPFEFRVLEVMLEAICSYLDARTTELESDAYPALDELTSKISSRNLDRVRKLKSAMTRLTNRVQKVRDELEQFLDDDEDMADLYLSRKLSSSSPSSSCYAPNWYPASPAVGSKVSRTSRASSGISNHDENDVEELEMLLEVGILLSYVFCCRLR
;
A
#
# COMPACT_ATOMS: atom_id res chain seq x y z
N MET A 1 2.14 -74.55 -3.45
CA MET A 1 0.98 -73.67 -3.21
C MET A 1 1.21 -73.04 -1.84
N ALA A 2 1.99 -71.96 -1.75
CA ALA A 2 1.54 -70.57 -1.89
C ALA A 2 0.46 -70.21 -0.85
N ILE A 3 0.80 -69.36 0.12
CA ILE A 3 0.11 -68.11 0.47
C ILE A 3 1.07 -67.31 1.37
N GLU A 4 1.32 -66.08 0.92
CA GLU A 4 2.19 -65.06 1.51
C GLU A 4 1.59 -64.49 2.80
N GLY A 5 2.42 -64.35 3.84
CA GLY A 5 2.12 -63.53 5.01
C GLY A 5 2.77 -62.16 4.85
N PHE A 6 1.95 -61.16 4.53
CA PHE A 6 2.36 -59.76 4.41
C PHE A 6 2.61 -59.17 5.80
N ILE A 7 3.87 -58.84 6.09
CA ILE A 7 4.28 -58.10 7.29
C ILE A 7 4.11 -56.60 6.98
N VAL A 8 3.18 -55.95 7.68
CA VAL A 8 3.05 -54.48 7.68
C VAL A 8 4.04 -53.91 8.69
N PRO A 9 4.97 -53.00 8.33
CA PRO A 9 5.75 -52.29 9.32
C PRO A 9 4.92 -51.14 9.90
N ALA A 10 4.92 -51.03 11.22
CA ALA A 10 4.33 -49.92 11.96
C ALA A 10 5.05 -48.61 11.61
N GLU A 11 4.30 -47.62 11.12
CA GLU A 11 4.80 -46.26 10.94
C GLU A 11 5.08 -45.61 12.30
N GLU A 12 6.34 -45.29 12.55
CA GLU A 12 6.75 -44.35 13.60
C GLU A 12 6.21 -42.96 13.27
N GLN A 13 5.12 -42.58 13.94
CA GLN A 13 4.68 -41.19 13.97
C GLN A 13 5.68 -40.36 14.79
N VAL A 14 6.67 -39.79 14.11
CA VAL A 14 7.46 -38.68 14.65
C VAL A 14 6.52 -37.49 14.78
N ALA A 15 5.96 -37.31 15.97
CA ALA A 15 5.23 -36.13 16.37
C ALA A 15 6.17 -34.92 16.31
N VAL A 16 6.23 -34.26 15.15
CA VAL A 16 6.84 -32.95 15.00
C VAL A 16 6.01 -31.98 15.82
N LYS A 17 6.47 -31.71 17.05
CA LYS A 17 6.04 -30.57 17.85
C LYS A 17 6.25 -29.31 17.02
N LYS A 18 5.20 -28.85 16.33
CA LYS A 18 5.14 -27.52 15.73
C LYS A 18 5.32 -26.51 16.86
N LYS A 19 6.56 -26.06 17.05
CA LYS A 19 6.80 -24.76 17.66
C LYS A 19 6.25 -23.77 16.65
N THR A 20 5.01 -23.35 16.85
CA THR A 20 4.36 -22.26 16.13
C THR A 20 5.11 -20.97 16.46
N LEU A 21 6.30 -20.81 15.88
CA LEU A 21 6.75 -19.49 15.48
C LEU A 21 5.72 -19.03 14.45
N VAL A 22 5.09 -17.90 14.74
CA VAL A 22 4.11 -17.23 13.89
C VAL A 22 4.78 -16.88 12.57
N CYS A 23 4.87 -17.85 11.67
CA CYS A 23 5.18 -17.59 10.29
C CYS A 23 3.93 -16.95 9.72
N SER A 24 4.07 -15.69 9.32
CA SER A 24 3.00 -14.97 8.64
C SER A 24 3.20 -15.28 7.16
N THR A 25 2.16 -15.72 6.46
CA THR A 25 2.26 -15.96 5.03
C THR A 25 2.25 -14.61 4.31
N TRP A 26 3.22 -14.39 3.44
CA TRP A 26 3.32 -13.19 2.62
C TRP A 26 3.27 -13.58 1.15
N VAL A 27 2.77 -12.67 0.32
CA VAL A 27 2.96 -12.72 -1.12
C VAL A 27 3.85 -11.55 -1.52
N LEU A 28 4.88 -11.85 -2.30
CA LEU A 28 5.78 -10.90 -2.91
C LEU A 28 5.38 -10.71 -4.37
N PHE A 29 5.24 -9.45 -4.79
CA PHE A 29 5.16 -9.09 -6.20
C PHE A 29 6.36 -8.23 -6.58
N SER A 30 7.04 -8.61 -7.65
CA SER A 30 8.09 -7.80 -8.26
C SER A 30 7.52 -6.80 -9.26
N ARG A 31 8.33 -5.81 -9.65
CA ARG A 31 8.01 -4.83 -10.70
C ARG A 31 7.56 -5.48 -12.02
N ASP A 32 8.10 -6.65 -12.34
CA ASP A 32 7.76 -7.42 -13.55
C ASP A 32 6.44 -8.22 -13.44
N GLY A 33 5.73 -8.11 -12.31
CA GLY A 33 4.50 -8.84 -12.05
C GLY A 33 4.71 -10.30 -11.58
N GLU A 34 5.96 -10.72 -11.37
CA GLU A 34 6.25 -12.05 -10.80
C GLU A 34 5.73 -12.17 -9.37
N LYS A 35 4.97 -13.24 -9.10
CA LYS A 35 4.34 -13.52 -7.81
C LYS A 35 5.03 -14.69 -7.09
N ASN A 36 5.46 -14.46 -5.86
CA ASN A 36 6.09 -15.47 -5.01
C ASN A 36 5.43 -15.54 -3.63
N LEU A 37 4.98 -16.72 -3.21
CA LEU A 37 4.50 -16.94 -1.84
C LEU A 37 5.69 -17.22 -0.92
N LEU A 38 5.79 -16.45 0.16
CA LEU A 38 6.91 -16.49 1.09
C LEU A 38 6.44 -16.63 2.53
N ASP A 39 7.07 -17.54 3.23
CA ASP A 39 6.92 -17.74 4.66
C ASP A 39 8.04 -16.96 5.38
N LEU A 40 7.78 -15.67 5.65
CA LEU A 40 8.76 -14.76 6.25
C LEU A 40 8.54 -14.58 7.75
N ASP A 41 9.62 -14.72 8.52
CA ASP A 41 9.63 -14.32 9.93
C ASP A 41 9.92 -12.83 10.09
N LYS A 42 9.50 -12.28 11.23
CA LYS A 42 9.68 -10.88 11.59
C LYS A 42 11.11 -10.37 11.36
N TYR A 43 12.12 -11.14 11.74
CA TYR A 43 13.51 -10.69 11.65
C TYR A 43 14.04 -10.70 10.21
N SER A 44 13.55 -11.61 9.36
CA SER A 44 13.89 -11.61 7.95
C SER A 44 13.36 -10.38 7.22
N ILE A 45 12.14 -9.94 7.54
CA ILE A 45 11.57 -8.71 6.99
C ILE A 45 12.38 -7.48 7.44
N LEU A 46 12.68 -7.38 8.74
CA LEU A 46 13.48 -6.26 9.28
C LEU A 46 14.87 -6.16 8.64
N ARG A 47 15.54 -7.30 8.41
CA ARG A 47 16.87 -7.33 7.78
C ARG A 47 16.80 -7.01 6.28
N ARG A 48 15.82 -7.57 5.57
CA ARG A 48 15.68 -7.40 4.11
C ARG A 48 15.35 -5.95 3.75
N LEU A 49 14.33 -5.39 4.39
CA LEU A 49 13.75 -4.10 4.01
C LEU A 49 14.34 -2.91 4.79
N ARG A 50 15.20 -3.17 5.79
CA ARG A 50 15.79 -2.16 6.67
C ARG A 50 14.78 -1.22 7.35
N ILE A 51 13.59 -1.72 7.62
CA ILE A 51 12.54 -0.98 8.35
C ILE A 51 12.71 -1.12 9.85
N HIS A 52 12.24 -0.14 10.62
CA HIS A 52 12.37 -0.17 12.07
C HIS A 52 11.39 -1.19 12.69
N ALA A 53 11.78 -1.82 13.80
CA ALA A 53 10.92 -2.79 14.49
C ALA A 53 9.62 -2.19 15.06
N ARG A 54 9.52 -0.85 15.09
CA ARG A 54 8.32 -0.12 15.49
C ARG A 54 7.30 -0.07 14.35
N ASP A 55 7.77 0.14 13.12
CA ASP A 55 6.92 0.23 11.93
C ASP A 55 6.32 -1.14 11.60
N LEU A 56 7.13 -2.21 11.69
CA LEU A 56 6.64 -3.57 11.45
C LEU A 56 5.56 -4.01 12.46
N ARG A 57 5.51 -3.42 13.66
CA ARG A 57 4.45 -3.74 14.65
C ARG A 57 3.07 -3.26 14.21
N ILE A 58 3.01 -2.23 13.36
CA ILE A 58 1.75 -1.72 12.82
C ILE A 58 1.02 -2.81 12.03
N LEU A 59 1.79 -3.67 11.35
CA LEU A 59 1.28 -4.79 10.59
C LEU A 59 1.01 -6.06 11.43
N ASP A 60 1.25 -6.03 12.74
CA ASP A 60 1.06 -7.19 13.62
C ASP A 60 -0.45 -7.47 13.80
N PRO A 61 -0.99 -8.65 13.45
CA PRO A 61 -2.40 -8.98 13.57
C PRO A 61 -2.84 -9.11 15.03
N LEU A 62 -1.89 -9.32 15.95
CA LEU A 62 -2.19 -9.36 17.38
C LEU A 62 -2.37 -7.96 17.97
N LEU A 63 -2.03 -6.91 17.22
CA LEU A 63 -2.12 -5.52 17.65
C LEU A 63 -3.14 -4.79 16.78
N SER A 64 -4.09 -4.13 17.43
CA SER A 64 -5.09 -3.31 16.75
C SER A 64 -4.55 -1.89 16.58
N TYR A 65 -3.80 -1.65 15.51
CA TYR A 65 -3.40 -0.30 15.10
C TYR A 65 -4.44 0.34 14.19
N PRO A 66 -4.61 1.68 14.24
CA PRO A 66 -5.44 2.40 13.29
C PRO A 66 -4.88 2.29 11.87
N SER A 67 -5.74 2.56 10.88
CA SER A 67 -5.29 2.67 9.48
C SER A 67 -4.23 3.76 9.37
N THR A 68 -3.15 3.52 8.62
CA THR A 68 -2.05 4.46 8.42
C THR A 68 -1.20 4.12 7.20
N ILE A 69 -0.66 5.15 6.56
CA ILE A 69 0.33 5.07 5.48
C ILE A 69 1.58 5.77 5.99
N LEU A 70 2.70 5.05 6.05
CA LEU A 70 3.95 5.61 6.55
C LEU A 70 5.04 5.49 5.50
N GLY A 71 5.50 6.64 5.00
CA GLY A 71 6.73 6.74 4.23
C GLY A 71 7.96 6.53 5.12
N ARG A 72 8.97 5.87 4.58
CA ARG A 72 10.31 5.70 5.16
C ARG A 72 11.34 5.80 4.05
N GLU A 73 12.61 5.83 4.42
CA GLU A 73 13.74 5.95 3.49
C GLU A 73 13.69 5.00 2.29
N ARG A 74 13.23 3.75 2.47
CA ARG A 74 13.27 2.70 1.43
C ARG A 74 11.99 1.88 1.31
N ALA A 75 10.95 2.25 2.05
CA ALA A 75 9.72 1.47 2.09
C ALA A 75 8.54 2.34 2.51
N ILE A 76 7.37 2.01 2.00
CA ILE A 76 6.08 2.53 2.46
C ILE A 76 5.40 1.40 3.23
N ILE A 77 4.99 1.68 4.46
CA ILE A 77 4.23 0.74 5.27
C ILE A 77 2.75 1.12 5.16
N VAL A 78 1.94 0.20 4.66
CA VAL A 78 0.51 0.40 4.46
C VAL A 78 -0.26 -0.51 5.41
N ASN A 79 -1.06 0.08 6.30
CA ASN A 79 -2.04 -0.61 7.13
C ASN A 79 -3.39 0.03 6.87
N LEU A 80 -4.24 -0.57 6.03
CA LEU A 80 -5.56 -0.03 5.72
C LEU A 80 -6.60 -1.12 5.95
N GLU A 81 -7.33 -1.05 7.06
CA GLU A 81 -8.33 -2.06 7.44
C GLU A 81 -7.76 -3.50 7.43
N HIS A 82 -8.09 -4.29 6.40
CA HIS A 82 -7.64 -5.67 6.22
C HIS A 82 -6.39 -5.80 5.33
N ILE A 83 -6.01 -4.74 4.61
CA ILE A 83 -4.82 -4.72 3.76
C ILE A 83 -3.62 -4.28 4.57
N LYS A 84 -2.61 -5.15 4.62
CA LYS A 84 -1.35 -4.92 5.34
C LYS A 84 -0.18 -5.21 4.41
N ALA A 85 0.58 -4.18 4.06
CA ALA A 85 1.63 -4.30 3.07
C ALA A 85 2.87 -3.48 3.38
N ILE A 86 3.98 -3.88 2.75
CA ILE A 86 5.22 -3.12 2.71
C ILE A 86 5.59 -2.98 1.24
N ILE A 87 5.59 -1.73 0.75
CA ILE A 87 5.90 -1.38 -0.63
C ILE A 87 7.34 -0.88 -0.65
N THR A 88 8.13 -1.34 -1.61
CA THR A 88 9.43 -0.76 -1.97
C THR A 88 9.33 -0.25 -3.41
N ALA A 89 10.37 0.39 -3.93
CA ALA A 89 10.35 0.88 -5.32
C ALA A 89 10.38 -0.25 -6.39
N GLU A 90 10.67 -1.49 -6.00
CA GLU A 90 10.82 -2.61 -6.95
C GLU A 90 9.96 -3.83 -6.60
N GLU A 91 9.53 -3.96 -5.35
CA GLU A 91 8.75 -5.08 -4.87
C GLU A 91 7.73 -4.68 -3.79
N VAL A 92 6.61 -5.40 -3.72
CA VAL A 92 5.61 -5.26 -2.64
C VAL A 92 5.40 -6.58 -1.93
N LEU A 93 5.39 -6.52 -0.59
CA LEU A 93 5.04 -7.61 0.30
C LEU A 93 3.65 -7.38 0.88
N LEU A 94 2.69 -8.20 0.47
CA LEU A 94 1.32 -8.19 1.00
C LEU A 94 1.15 -9.36 1.97
N ARG A 95 0.57 -9.07 3.13
CA ARG A 95 0.40 -10.03 4.21
C ARG A 95 -0.91 -10.82 4.05
N ASP A 96 -0.91 -12.06 4.52
CA ASP A 96 -2.09 -12.93 4.63
C ASP A 96 -2.87 -13.04 3.30
N PRO A 97 -2.22 -13.46 2.19
CA PRO A 97 -2.80 -13.46 0.83
C PRO A 97 -3.96 -14.45 0.62
N LEU A 98 -4.29 -15.25 1.64
CA LEU A 98 -5.36 -16.24 1.63
C LEU A 98 -6.64 -15.73 2.31
N ASP A 99 -6.61 -14.53 2.90
CA ASP A 99 -7.81 -13.90 3.47
C ASP A 99 -8.80 -13.50 2.37
N GLU A 100 -10.09 -13.75 2.59
CA GLU A 100 -11.16 -13.49 1.61
C GLU A 100 -11.19 -12.03 1.13
N ASN A 101 -10.83 -11.08 1.98
CA ASN A 101 -10.83 -9.67 1.63
C ASN A 101 -9.52 -9.26 0.92
N VAL A 102 -8.46 -10.04 1.06
CA VAL A 102 -7.13 -9.75 0.47
C VAL A 102 -6.96 -10.41 -0.91
N ILE A 103 -7.62 -11.55 -1.16
CA ILE A 103 -7.58 -12.25 -2.45
C ILE A 103 -7.85 -11.32 -3.66
N PRO A 104 -8.90 -10.46 -3.65
CA PRO A 104 -9.14 -9.56 -4.78
C PRO A 104 -7.98 -8.60 -5.04
N VAL A 105 -7.29 -8.15 -3.98
CA VAL A 105 -6.11 -7.27 -4.07
C VAL A 105 -4.94 -8.00 -4.72
N VAL A 106 -4.73 -9.27 -4.36
CA VAL A 106 -3.67 -10.12 -4.94
C VAL A 106 -3.90 -10.31 -6.44
N GLU A 107 -5.13 -10.58 -6.84
CA GLU A 107 -5.51 -10.73 -8.26
C GLU A 107 -5.30 -9.42 -9.03
N GLU A 108 -5.67 -8.30 -8.42
CA GLU A 108 -5.55 -6.98 -9.04
C GLU A 108 -4.09 -6.53 -9.20
N LEU A 109 -3.26 -6.74 -8.17
CA LEU A 109 -1.82 -6.50 -8.25
C LEU A 109 -1.19 -7.37 -9.34
N GLN A 110 -1.55 -8.65 -9.42
CA GLN A 110 -1.06 -9.54 -10.46
C GLN A 110 -1.46 -9.04 -11.86
N ARG A 111 -2.70 -8.55 -12.02
CA ARG A 111 -3.22 -8.05 -13.30
C ARG A 111 -2.52 -6.76 -13.74
N ARG A 112 -2.37 -5.78 -12.85
CA ARG A 112 -1.80 -4.46 -13.21
C ARG A 112 -0.28 -4.44 -13.29
N LEU A 113 0.42 -5.28 -12.52
CA LEU A 113 1.88 -5.33 -12.53
C LEU A 113 2.42 -6.20 -13.68
N ALA A 114 1.65 -7.17 -14.18
CA ALA A 114 2.07 -8.01 -15.31
C ALA A 114 1.96 -7.33 -16.69
N LEU A 115 1.46 -6.09 -16.75
CA LEU A 115 1.45 -5.29 -17.98
C LEU A 115 2.88 -4.74 -18.20
N PRO A 116 3.57 -5.17 -19.27
CA PRO A 116 4.90 -4.65 -19.58
C PRO A 116 4.80 -3.17 -19.92
N CYS A 117 5.56 -2.35 -19.20
CA CYS A 117 5.98 -1.01 -19.64
C CYS A 117 6.43 -1.12 -21.10
N ALA A 118 5.66 -0.58 -22.05
CA ALA A 118 6.09 -0.52 -23.43
C ALA A 118 7.25 0.48 -23.51
N PRO A 119 8.46 0.08 -23.94
CA PRO A 119 9.53 1.06 -24.11
C PRO A 119 9.13 2.03 -25.23
N PHE A 120 9.07 3.32 -24.90
CA PHE A 120 9.09 4.39 -25.88
C PHE A 120 10.41 4.31 -26.65
N GLU A 121 10.41 3.66 -27.81
CA GLU A 121 11.46 3.83 -28.81
C GLU A 121 11.27 5.21 -29.46
N GLY A 122 11.83 6.23 -28.80
CA GLY A 122 12.10 7.51 -29.44
C GLY A 122 13.25 7.35 -30.43
N GLN A 123 12.94 6.84 -31.63
CA GLN A 123 13.88 6.89 -32.75
C GLN A 123 13.50 8.06 -33.64
N GLY A 124 14.26 9.15 -33.49
CA GLY A 124 14.30 10.19 -34.51
C GLY A 124 14.87 9.61 -35.80
N ASP A 125 14.23 9.93 -36.91
CA ASP A 125 14.88 10.40 -38.13
C ASP A 125 13.84 11.10 -38.99
N GLU A 126 14.20 12.31 -39.42
CA GLU A 126 13.43 13.17 -40.32
C GLU A 126 13.36 12.55 -41.72
N ASP A 127 12.18 12.48 -42.33
CA ASP A 127 12.02 12.63 -43.79
C ASP A 127 10.56 12.94 -44.16
N GLU A 128 10.37 13.99 -44.97
CA GLU A 128 9.09 14.52 -45.44
C GLU A 128 8.39 13.62 -46.49
N GLN A 129 7.09 13.35 -46.34
CA GLN A 129 6.00 13.75 -47.27
C GLN A 129 4.72 12.88 -47.11
N GLY A 130 3.56 13.54 -47.06
CA GLY A 130 2.27 12.99 -47.53
C GLY A 130 1.27 12.58 -46.45
N GLY A 131 0.22 13.39 -46.27
CA GLY A 131 -0.75 13.23 -45.19
C GLY A 131 -1.81 12.15 -45.36
N ALA A 132 -2.41 11.74 -44.24
CA ALA A 132 -3.82 11.42 -44.06
C ALA A 132 -4.05 11.05 -42.59
N GLN A 133 -4.86 11.88 -41.92
CA GLN A 133 -5.77 11.55 -40.82
C GLN A 133 -5.58 10.16 -40.17
N ASN A 134 -4.90 10.12 -39.04
CA ASN A 134 -5.29 9.32 -37.89
C ASN A 134 -4.70 10.04 -36.68
N ASP A 135 -5.58 10.57 -35.84
CA ASP A 135 -5.26 11.06 -34.52
C ASP A 135 -5.45 9.84 -33.59
N PRO A 136 -4.41 9.03 -33.31
CA PRO A 136 -4.48 8.20 -32.12
C PRO A 136 -4.35 9.20 -30.98
N GLN A 137 -5.44 9.43 -30.25
CA GLN A 137 -5.36 9.98 -28.90
C GLN A 137 -4.24 9.22 -28.19
N PHE A 138 -3.10 9.90 -28.03
CA PHE A 138 -2.06 9.49 -27.11
C PHE A 138 -2.75 9.46 -25.75
N VAL A 139 -3.19 8.28 -25.33
CA VAL A 139 -3.26 7.99 -23.91
C VAL A 139 -1.79 7.93 -23.53
N GLU A 140 -1.21 9.08 -23.15
CA GLU A 140 -0.03 9.07 -22.31
C GLU A 140 -0.46 8.32 -21.05
N GLU A 141 -0.28 7.01 -21.05
CA GLU A 141 -0.16 6.25 -19.82
C GLU A 141 1.08 6.83 -19.15
N HIS A 142 0.89 7.91 -18.39
CA HIS A 142 1.89 8.39 -17.45
C HIS A 142 2.15 7.22 -16.51
N GLU A 143 3.17 6.44 -16.81
CA GLU A 143 3.46 5.25 -16.05
C GLU A 143 4.02 5.68 -14.71
N PHE A 144 3.13 5.77 -13.72
CA PHE A 144 3.47 6.11 -12.37
C PHE A 144 4.58 5.18 -11.85
N PRO A 145 5.49 5.69 -11.01
CA PRO A 145 6.44 4.86 -10.28
C PRO A 145 5.78 3.64 -9.64
N PHE A 146 6.52 2.53 -9.56
CA PHE A 146 6.00 1.24 -9.10
C PHE A 146 5.28 1.36 -7.75
N GLU A 147 5.84 2.12 -6.81
CA GLU A 147 5.27 2.33 -5.50
C GLU A 147 3.85 2.93 -5.54
N PHE A 148 3.57 3.82 -6.49
CA PHE A 148 2.28 4.49 -6.63
C PHE A 148 1.27 3.62 -7.38
N ARG A 149 1.69 2.84 -8.38
CA ARG A 149 0.83 1.81 -9.01
C ARG A 149 0.33 0.80 -7.99
N VAL A 150 1.21 0.37 -7.09
CA VAL A 150 0.84 -0.55 -6.00
C VAL A 150 -0.08 0.13 -5.00
N LEU A 151 0.23 1.37 -4.59
CA LEU A 151 -0.57 2.12 -3.64
C LEU A 151 -1.99 2.39 -4.17
N GLU A 152 -2.11 2.72 -5.46
CA GLU A 152 -3.37 2.91 -6.17
C GLU A 152 -4.25 1.66 -6.05
N VAL A 153 -3.72 0.48 -6.38
CA VAL A 153 -4.47 -0.79 -6.28
C VAL A 153 -4.95 -1.05 -4.86
N MET A 154 -4.12 -0.76 -3.85
CA MET A 154 -4.51 -0.96 -2.45
C MET A 154 -5.62 0.00 -2.03
N LEU A 155 -5.51 1.27 -2.38
CA LEU A 155 -6.51 2.27 -2.03
C LEU A 155 -7.83 2.02 -2.76
N GLU A 156 -7.78 1.69 -4.05
CA GLU A 156 -8.94 1.30 -4.84
C GLU A 156 -9.65 0.10 -4.21
N ALA A 157 -8.91 -0.93 -3.81
CA ALA A 157 -9.47 -2.12 -3.19
C ALA A 157 -10.17 -1.80 -1.85
N ILE A 158 -9.60 -0.94 -1.00
CA ILE A 158 -10.25 -0.52 0.25
C ILE A 158 -11.52 0.28 -0.02
N CYS A 159 -11.48 1.20 -0.97
CA CYS A 159 -12.65 2.01 -1.32
C CYS A 159 -13.77 1.11 -1.86
N SER A 160 -13.45 0.23 -2.81
CA SER A 160 -14.39 -0.74 -3.37
C SER A 160 -14.97 -1.66 -2.29
N TYR A 161 -14.14 -2.14 -1.37
CA TYR A 161 -14.59 -2.95 -0.24
C TYR A 161 -15.57 -2.20 0.67
N LEU A 162 -15.26 -0.96 1.06
CA LEU A 162 -16.12 -0.17 1.93
C LEU A 162 -17.44 0.23 1.24
N ASP A 163 -17.41 0.49 -0.06
CA ASP A 163 -18.59 0.74 -0.88
C ASP A 163 -19.50 -0.49 -0.97
N ALA A 164 -18.92 -1.65 -1.31
CA ALA A 164 -19.64 -2.93 -1.34
C ALA A 164 -20.30 -3.26 0.01
N ARG A 165 -19.61 -3.00 1.13
CA ARG A 165 -20.18 -3.18 2.47
C ARG A 165 -21.29 -2.18 2.78
N THR A 166 -21.25 -0.99 2.20
CA THR A 166 -22.28 0.04 2.36
C THR A 166 -23.54 -0.36 1.58
N THR A 167 -23.39 -0.71 0.31
CA THR A 167 -24.49 -1.15 -0.55
C THR A 167 -25.17 -2.42 -0.04
N GLU A 168 -24.42 -3.39 0.49
CA GLU A 168 -24.98 -4.59 1.15
C GLU A 168 -25.86 -4.21 2.35
N LEU A 169 -25.36 -3.31 3.21
CA LEU A 169 -26.08 -2.91 4.41
C LEU A 169 -27.32 -2.07 4.09
N GLU A 170 -27.26 -1.23 3.05
CA GLU A 170 -28.40 -0.49 2.53
C GLU A 170 -29.48 -1.42 1.96
N SER A 171 -29.07 -2.43 1.19
CA SER A 171 -29.95 -3.48 0.66
C SER A 171 -30.73 -4.20 1.77
N ASP A 172 -30.10 -4.42 2.93
CA ASP A 172 -30.74 -5.00 4.11
C ASP A 172 -31.59 -3.99 4.91
N ALA A 173 -31.20 -2.71 4.91
CA ALA A 173 -31.83 -1.64 5.68
C ALA A 173 -33.20 -1.25 5.13
N TYR A 174 -33.32 -1.04 3.82
CA TYR A 174 -34.59 -0.59 3.22
C TYR A 174 -35.75 -1.55 3.50
N PRO A 175 -35.63 -2.88 3.28
CA PRO A 175 -36.70 -3.83 3.60
C PRO A 175 -37.02 -3.90 5.10
N ALA A 176 -36.01 -3.77 5.96
CA ALA A 176 -36.22 -3.79 7.41
C ALA A 176 -36.98 -2.56 7.92
N LEU A 177 -36.73 -1.39 7.32
CA LEU A 177 -37.46 -0.15 7.60
C LEU A 177 -38.90 -0.21 7.10
N ASP A 178 -39.12 -0.75 5.91
CA ASP A 178 -40.46 -0.94 5.34
C ASP A 178 -41.29 -1.91 6.19
N GLU A 179 -40.67 -3.04 6.59
CA GLU A 179 -41.29 -4.01 7.49
C GLU A 179 -41.64 -3.39 8.84
N LEU A 180 -40.77 -2.55 9.41
CA LEU A 180 -41.04 -1.83 10.65
C LEU A 180 -42.19 -0.82 10.50
N THR A 181 -42.24 -0.12 9.36
CA THR A 181 -43.30 0.86 9.04
C THR A 181 -44.66 0.18 8.88
N SER A 182 -44.68 -1.02 8.31
CA SER A 182 -45.90 -1.82 8.20
C SER A 182 -46.36 -2.43 9.54
N LYS A 183 -45.42 -2.87 10.38
CA LYS A 183 -45.70 -3.50 11.68
C LYS A 183 -44.63 -3.19 12.71
N ILE A 184 -45.03 -2.37 13.69
CA ILE A 184 -44.22 -2.07 14.87
C ILE A 184 -44.25 -3.30 15.79
N SER A 185 -43.11 -4.00 15.88
CA SER A 185 -42.90 -5.14 16.78
C SER A 185 -41.51 -5.08 17.41
N SER A 186 -41.33 -5.71 18.57
CA SER A 186 -40.02 -5.79 19.23
C SER A 186 -38.95 -6.41 18.32
N ARG A 187 -39.30 -7.48 17.60
CA ARG A 187 -38.43 -8.13 16.61
C ARG A 187 -37.96 -7.16 15.51
N ASN A 188 -38.87 -6.36 14.95
CA ASN A 188 -38.55 -5.43 13.86
C ASN A 188 -37.71 -4.26 14.36
N LEU A 189 -38.02 -3.74 15.56
CA LEU A 189 -37.19 -2.72 16.22
C LEU A 189 -35.78 -3.23 16.50
N ASP A 190 -35.64 -4.48 16.95
CA ASP A 190 -34.32 -5.06 17.20
C ASP A 190 -33.53 -5.31 15.91
N ARG A 191 -34.20 -5.72 14.83
CA ARG A 191 -33.58 -5.83 13.49
C ARG A 191 -33.04 -4.46 13.03
N VAL A 192 -33.87 -3.42 13.09
CA VAL A 192 -33.46 -2.05 12.70
C VAL A 192 -32.38 -1.50 13.62
N ARG A 193 -32.40 -1.78 14.93
CA ARG A 193 -31.32 -1.38 15.85
C ARG A 193 -29.99 -2.05 15.53
N LYS A 194 -30.01 -3.34 15.16
CA LYS A 194 -28.81 -4.06 14.73
C LYS A 194 -28.25 -3.46 13.44
N LEU A 195 -29.10 -3.19 12.46
CA LEU A 195 -28.71 -2.55 11.20
C LEU A 195 -28.15 -1.14 11.43
N LYS A 196 -28.83 -0.31 12.24
CA LYS A 196 -28.31 1.00 12.65
C LYS A 196 -26.93 0.89 13.31
N SER A 197 -26.75 -0.07 14.22
CA SER A 197 -25.48 -0.28 14.91
C SER A 197 -24.38 -0.70 13.94
N ALA A 198 -24.68 -1.57 12.98
CA ALA A 198 -23.75 -1.95 11.91
C ALA A 198 -23.41 -0.74 11.02
N MET A 199 -24.40 0.09 10.69
CA MET A 199 -24.22 1.26 9.82
C MET A 199 -23.34 2.29 10.50
N THR A 200 -23.59 2.59 11.79
CA THR A 200 -22.71 3.46 12.57
C THR A 200 -21.27 2.94 12.63
N ARG A 201 -21.07 1.62 12.79
CA ARG A 201 -19.72 1.03 12.76
C ARG A 201 -19.04 1.21 11.40
N LEU A 202 -19.77 1.01 10.31
CA LEU A 202 -19.24 1.17 8.96
C LEU A 202 -18.91 2.64 8.66
N THR A 203 -19.81 3.57 8.98
CA THR A 203 -19.57 5.02 8.86
C THR A 203 -18.31 5.45 9.63
N ASN A 204 -18.12 4.93 10.84
CA ASN A 204 -16.92 5.24 11.63
C ASN A 204 -15.64 4.68 11.00
N ARG A 205 -15.70 3.52 10.31
CA ARG A 205 -14.54 2.95 9.60
C ARG A 205 -14.19 3.78 8.38
N VAL A 206 -15.18 4.13 7.55
CA VAL A 206 -15.01 5.01 6.39
C VAL A 206 -14.44 6.36 6.81
N GLN A 207 -14.98 6.96 7.86
CA GLN A 207 -14.51 8.26 8.35
C GLN A 207 -13.05 8.18 8.81
N LYS A 208 -12.63 7.11 9.50
CA LYS A 208 -11.22 6.94 9.90
C LYS A 208 -10.26 6.82 8.72
N VAL A 209 -10.65 6.07 7.68
CA VAL A 209 -9.82 5.96 6.47
C VAL A 209 -9.71 7.31 5.78
N ARG A 210 -10.83 8.04 5.67
CA ARG A 210 -10.85 9.40 5.14
C ARG A 210 -9.98 10.36 5.95
N ASP A 211 -10.14 10.39 7.28
CA ASP A 211 -9.40 11.29 8.16
C ASP A 211 -7.89 11.04 8.07
N GLU A 212 -7.46 9.77 7.99
CA GLU A 212 -6.05 9.41 7.82
C GLU A 212 -5.52 9.85 6.45
N LEU A 213 -6.29 9.67 5.38
CA LEU A 213 -5.89 10.11 4.04
C LEU A 213 -5.83 11.63 3.94
N GLU A 214 -6.81 12.36 4.49
CA GLU A 214 -6.80 13.83 4.55
C GLU A 214 -5.59 14.34 5.33
N GLN A 215 -5.34 13.79 6.52
CA GLN A 215 -4.18 14.18 7.33
C GLN A 215 -2.85 13.90 6.61
N PHE A 216 -2.76 12.79 5.88
CA PHE A 216 -1.56 12.43 5.14
C PHE A 216 -1.33 13.36 3.93
N LEU A 217 -2.40 13.72 3.21
CA LEU A 217 -2.33 14.65 2.08
C LEU A 217 -2.01 16.09 2.52
N ASP A 218 -2.41 16.48 3.72
CA ASP A 218 -2.11 17.80 4.29
C ASP A 218 -0.62 18.00 4.65
N ASP A 219 0.21 16.93 4.68
CA ASP A 219 1.63 16.99 5.08
C ASP A 219 2.58 16.65 3.91
N ASP A 220 3.16 17.70 3.31
CA ASP A 220 4.12 17.61 2.21
C ASP A 220 5.37 16.77 2.55
N GLU A 221 5.79 16.72 3.83
CA GLU A 221 6.96 15.95 4.25
C GLU A 221 6.66 14.45 4.18
N ASP A 222 5.49 14.04 4.68
CA ASP A 222 5.01 12.65 4.63
C ASP A 222 4.75 12.21 3.17
N MET A 223 4.25 13.12 2.33
CA MET A 223 4.04 12.90 0.89
C MET A 223 5.35 12.72 0.12
N ALA A 224 6.33 13.61 0.35
CA ALA A 224 7.67 13.49 -0.24
C ALA A 224 8.33 12.16 0.16
N ASP A 225 7.99 11.64 1.34
CA ASP A 225 8.55 10.41 1.85
C ASP A 225 8.13 9.15 1.08
N LEU A 226 7.06 9.20 0.27
CA LEU A 226 6.60 8.10 -0.57
C LEU A 226 7.40 7.90 -1.86
N TYR A 227 8.16 8.90 -2.32
CA TYR A 227 8.89 8.84 -3.59
C TYR A 227 10.14 7.94 -3.51
N LEU A 228 9.94 6.64 -3.35
CA LEU A 228 11.00 5.65 -3.16
C LEU A 228 11.91 5.52 -4.39
N SER A 229 11.35 5.56 -5.59
CA SER A 229 12.07 5.49 -6.86
C SER A 229 13.03 6.68 -7.01
N ARG A 230 12.63 7.88 -6.59
CA ARG A 230 13.49 9.08 -6.57
C ARG A 230 14.58 8.98 -5.51
N LYS A 231 14.24 8.48 -4.31
CA LYS A 231 15.23 8.26 -3.24
C LYS A 231 16.30 7.24 -3.64
N LEU A 232 15.93 6.22 -4.41
CA LEU A 232 16.91 5.27 -4.96
C LEU A 232 17.81 5.89 -6.04
N SER A 233 17.27 6.69 -6.96
CA SER A 233 18.06 7.30 -8.03
C SER A 233 19.05 8.34 -7.49
N SER A 234 18.64 9.16 -6.52
CA SER A 234 19.48 10.14 -5.83
C SER A 234 20.56 9.54 -4.92
N SER A 235 20.42 8.28 -4.52
CA SER A 235 21.45 7.54 -3.75
C SER A 235 22.61 7.01 -4.62
N SER A 236 22.53 7.17 -5.94
CA SER A 236 23.63 6.86 -6.84
C SER A 236 24.78 7.86 -6.58
N PRO A 237 26.00 7.40 -6.25
CA PRO A 237 27.10 8.32 -5.98
C PRO A 237 27.52 8.99 -7.29
N SER A 238 27.07 10.23 -7.51
CA SER A 238 27.79 11.16 -8.36
C SER A 238 29.18 11.31 -7.75
N SER A 239 30.15 10.62 -8.35
CA SER A 239 31.57 10.70 -8.05
C SER A 239 32.04 12.15 -8.20
N SER A 240 31.95 12.93 -7.12
CA SER A 240 32.78 14.11 -6.91
C SER A 240 33.63 13.85 -5.67
N CYS A 241 34.82 13.38 -5.96
CA CYS A 241 35.89 13.19 -5.00
C CYS A 241 36.32 14.55 -4.42
N TYR A 242 35.72 14.96 -3.31
CA TYR A 242 36.35 15.91 -2.39
C TYR A 242 36.36 15.30 -1.01
N ALA A 243 37.43 14.55 -0.73
CA ALA A 243 37.72 14.08 0.62
C ALA A 243 37.89 15.30 1.55
N PRO A 244 37.14 15.40 2.67
CA PRO A 244 37.43 16.40 3.67
C PRO A 244 38.67 15.94 4.44
N ASN A 245 39.74 16.71 4.28
CA ASN A 245 41.04 16.46 4.88
C ASN A 245 40.96 16.62 6.40
N TRP A 246 40.92 15.51 7.13
CA TRP A 246 40.90 15.50 8.59
C TRP A 246 42.33 15.60 9.11
N TYR A 247 42.81 16.83 9.31
CA TYR A 247 43.97 17.07 10.17
C TYR A 247 43.51 17.38 11.59
N PRO A 248 44.09 16.74 12.63
CA PRO A 248 43.83 17.11 14.01
C PRO A 248 44.86 18.15 14.45
N ALA A 249 44.40 19.37 14.77
CA ALA A 249 45.16 20.31 15.59
C ALA A 249 44.26 20.80 16.72
N SER A 250 44.64 20.46 17.95
CA SER A 250 44.03 20.96 19.20
C SER A 250 44.55 22.39 19.53
N PRO A 251 44.15 23.00 20.67
CA PRO A 251 42.98 23.86 20.80
C PRO A 251 43.35 25.31 21.18
N ALA A 252 42.54 26.29 20.80
CA ALA A 252 42.61 27.65 21.35
C ALA A 252 41.22 28.18 21.71
N VAL A 253 41.06 28.40 23.03
CA VAL A 253 40.26 29.42 23.73
C VAL A 253 39.45 30.40 22.86
N GLY A 254 38.15 30.54 23.15
CA GLY A 254 37.41 31.78 22.87
C GLY A 254 35.93 31.63 22.47
N SER A 255 35.05 31.76 23.46
CA SER A 255 33.73 32.41 23.45
C SER A 255 32.77 32.31 22.24
N LYS A 256 31.60 31.73 22.57
CA LYS A 256 30.21 32.18 22.31
C LYS A 256 29.65 32.23 20.86
N VAL A 257 28.40 31.76 20.82
CA VAL A 257 27.34 31.90 19.80
C VAL A 257 27.25 30.75 18.79
N SER A 258 26.50 29.72 19.14
CA SER A 258 25.90 28.79 18.16
C SER A 258 24.51 29.30 17.81
N ARG A 259 24.44 30.00 16.68
CA ARG A 259 23.22 30.20 15.90
C ARG A 259 22.76 28.81 15.46
N THR A 260 21.49 28.50 15.68
CA THR A 260 20.82 27.36 15.06
C THR A 260 20.74 27.63 13.56
N SER A 261 21.66 27.06 12.79
CA SER A 261 21.52 26.99 11.34
C SER A 261 20.41 25.99 11.03
N ARG A 262 19.21 26.50 10.77
CA ARG A 262 18.20 25.79 9.99
C ARG A 262 18.80 25.64 8.59
N ALA A 263 19.21 24.42 8.24
CA ALA A 263 19.40 24.06 6.85
C ALA A 263 17.99 23.88 6.28
N SER A 264 17.45 24.95 5.70
CA SER A 264 16.37 24.85 4.74
C SER A 264 16.99 24.30 3.47
N SER A 265 16.87 22.99 3.25
CA SER A 265 17.01 22.41 1.93
C SER A 265 15.94 23.07 1.06
N GLY A 266 16.35 23.91 0.11
CA GLY A 266 15.42 24.47 -0.86
C GLY A 266 14.85 23.33 -1.68
N ILE A 267 13.54 23.14 -1.59
CA ILE A 267 12.78 22.28 -2.49
C ILE A 267 12.99 22.85 -3.90
N SER A 268 13.38 22.01 -4.85
CA SER A 268 13.51 22.43 -6.23
C SER A 268 12.12 22.54 -6.85
N ASN A 269 11.87 23.48 -7.77
CA ASN A 269 10.55 23.64 -8.41
C ASN A 269 10.04 22.36 -9.11
N HIS A 270 10.92 21.38 -9.39
CA HIS A 270 10.54 20.08 -9.94
C HIS A 270 9.90 19.18 -8.89
N ASP A 271 10.35 19.26 -7.63
CA ASP A 271 9.81 18.44 -6.55
C ASP A 271 8.39 18.90 -6.16
N GLU A 272 8.09 20.20 -6.18
CA GLU A 272 6.73 20.73 -5.96
C GLU A 272 5.75 20.22 -7.03
N ASN A 273 6.17 20.21 -8.29
CA ASN A 273 5.33 19.79 -9.42
C ASN A 273 5.01 18.29 -9.38
N ASP A 274 5.95 17.47 -8.88
CA ASP A 274 5.70 16.04 -8.70
C ASP A 274 4.76 15.80 -7.51
N VAL A 275 4.96 16.51 -6.38
CA VAL A 275 4.05 16.42 -5.22
C VAL A 275 2.63 16.80 -5.61
N GLU A 276 2.44 17.85 -6.40
CA GLU A 276 1.14 18.27 -6.95
C GLU A 276 0.53 17.19 -7.88
N GLU A 277 1.35 16.45 -8.65
CA GLU A 277 0.87 15.32 -9.47
C GLU A 277 0.41 14.13 -8.61
N LEU A 278 1.11 13.82 -7.52
CA LEU A 278 0.69 12.77 -6.58
C LEU A 278 -0.54 13.18 -5.75
N GLU A 279 -0.60 14.44 -5.34
CA GLU A 279 -1.80 15.03 -4.75
C GLU A 279 -2.96 14.90 -5.74
N MET A 280 -2.79 15.25 -7.01
CA MET A 280 -3.81 15.02 -8.04
C MET A 280 -4.15 13.53 -8.23
N LEU A 281 -3.20 12.59 -8.17
CA LEU A 281 -3.51 11.16 -8.26
C LEU A 281 -4.39 10.70 -7.07
N LEU A 282 -4.00 11.09 -5.87
CA LEU A 282 -4.69 10.68 -4.64
C LEU A 282 -6.02 11.44 -4.47
N GLU A 283 -6.06 12.74 -4.75
CA GLU A 283 -7.25 13.60 -4.68
C GLU A 283 -8.22 13.42 -5.86
N VAL A 284 -7.72 13.45 -7.11
CA VAL A 284 -8.56 13.43 -8.32
C VAL A 284 -8.72 12.03 -8.88
N GLY A 285 -7.67 11.22 -8.88
CA GLY A 285 -7.73 9.83 -9.34
C GLY A 285 -8.51 8.93 -8.39
N ILE A 286 -8.11 8.91 -7.12
CA ILE A 286 -8.60 7.95 -6.13
C ILE A 286 -9.74 8.53 -5.27
N LEU A 287 -9.56 9.71 -4.68
CA LEU A 287 -10.57 10.31 -3.81
C LEU A 287 -11.79 10.82 -4.62
N LEU A 288 -11.62 11.46 -5.79
CA LEU A 288 -12.76 11.87 -6.61
C LEU A 288 -13.47 10.70 -7.31
N SER A 289 -12.75 9.71 -7.84
CA SER A 289 -13.39 8.58 -8.53
C SER A 289 -14.01 7.56 -7.58
N TYR A 290 -13.45 7.33 -6.40
CA TYR A 290 -13.90 6.25 -5.49
C TYR A 290 -14.46 6.74 -4.16
N VAL A 291 -13.92 7.80 -3.56
CA VAL A 291 -14.41 8.30 -2.25
C VAL A 291 -15.55 9.32 -2.38
N PHE A 292 -15.54 10.17 -3.40
CA PHE A 292 -16.67 11.07 -3.72
C PHE A 292 -17.84 10.32 -4.37
N CYS A 293 -17.58 9.24 -5.12
CA CYS A 293 -18.65 8.35 -5.58
C CYS A 293 -19.35 7.65 -4.40
N CYS A 294 -18.61 7.27 -3.34
CA CYS A 294 -19.18 6.77 -2.08
C CYS A 294 -20.04 7.81 -1.33
N ARG A 295 -20.07 9.08 -1.77
CA ARG A 295 -20.83 10.13 -1.10
C ARG A 295 -21.48 11.11 -2.06
N LEU A 296 -22.26 10.60 -3.03
CA LEU A 296 -23.50 11.27 -3.46
C LEU A 296 -24.41 10.32 -4.25
N ARG A 297 -25.07 9.38 -3.56
CA ARG A 297 -26.43 8.97 -3.95
C ARG A 297 -27.27 8.58 -2.75
#